data_AF-B9SPW8-F1
#
_entry.id   AF-B9SPW8-F1
#
_cell.length_a   1.000
_cell.length_b   1.000
_cell.length_c   1.000
_cell.angle_alpha   90.00
_cell.angle_beta   90.00
_cell.angle_gamma   90.00
#
_symmetry.space_group_name_H-M   'P 1'
#
loop_
_entity.id
_entity.type
_entity.pdbx_description
1 polymer ?
#
loop_
_entity_poly.entity_id
_entity_poly.type
_entity_poly.pdbx_seq_one_letter_code
_entity_poly.pdbx_strand_id
1 'polypeptide(L)'
;MLFKFLNKIDIYHWELLERNSLTGSKLRQEINRIIQVAKGTDFCNCLNSNSDACISCLRQRVVHFLCQKGFNAALCTSKWKRTKKFPGGKHEYIEVIASTSGRKKQIPYLIELEFSDQFEMAKACEEYRKLVSQLPKYYIGKADYLNAIVGVVCESAKRSMKEQKIHMGPWRKRSFMQMKWSNSSAPRGLTDESSNKSSLLSSRQSHDSRLHSLQ
;
A
#
# COMPACT_ATOMS: atom_id res chain seq x y z
N MET A 1 -17.81 -23.83 3.23
CA MET A 1 -17.34 -23.04 2.06
C MET A 1 -18.12 -21.74 1.84
N LEU A 2 -19.40 -21.64 2.25
CA LEU A 2 -20.21 -20.42 2.06
C LEU A 2 -19.68 -19.16 2.78
N PHE A 3 -19.10 -19.28 3.98
CA PHE A 3 -18.55 -18.14 4.73
C PHE A 3 -17.40 -17.39 4.01
N LYS A 4 -16.63 -18.06 3.13
CA LYS A 4 -15.58 -17.40 2.33
C LYS A 4 -16.12 -16.69 1.09
N PHE A 5 -17.33 -17.05 0.66
CA PHE A 5 -18.00 -16.46 -0.50
C PHE A 5 -18.81 -15.22 -0.09
N LEU A 6 -19.51 -15.29 1.05
CA LEU A 6 -20.24 -14.17 1.63
C LEU A 6 -19.31 -12.97 1.94
N ASN A 7 -18.17 -13.21 2.58
CA ASN A 7 -17.17 -12.15 2.82
C ASN A 7 -16.61 -11.51 1.54
N LYS A 8 -16.50 -12.26 0.43
CA LYS A 8 -16.04 -11.71 -0.86
C LYS A 8 -17.09 -10.79 -1.49
N ILE A 9 -18.37 -11.15 -1.38
CA ILE A 9 -19.48 -10.33 -1.87
C ILE A 9 -19.59 -9.06 -1.03
N ASP A 10 -19.51 -9.16 0.30
CA ASP A 10 -19.57 -7.99 1.16
C ASP A 10 -18.40 -7.03 0.91
N ILE A 11 -17.17 -7.52 0.76
CA ILE A 11 -16.00 -6.67 0.50
C ILE A 11 -16.08 -6.00 -0.87
N TYR A 12 -16.48 -6.73 -1.92
CA TYR A 12 -16.63 -6.17 -3.27
C TYR A 12 -17.80 -5.17 -3.33
N HIS A 13 -18.90 -5.45 -2.62
CA HIS A 13 -20.03 -4.55 -2.46
C HIS A 13 -19.65 -3.28 -1.69
N TRP A 14 -18.90 -3.41 -0.58
CA TRP A 14 -18.36 -2.26 0.16
C TRP A 14 -17.35 -1.45 -0.66
N GLU A 15 -16.53 -2.09 -1.51
CA GLU A 15 -15.68 -1.38 -2.46
C GLU A 15 -16.50 -0.62 -3.49
N LEU A 16 -17.56 -1.23 -4.02
CA LEU A 16 -18.49 -0.60 -4.95
C LEU A 16 -19.19 0.60 -4.30
N LEU A 17 -19.64 0.45 -3.06
CA LEU A 17 -20.26 1.52 -2.27
C LEU A 17 -19.27 2.65 -1.95
N GLU A 18 -18.04 2.33 -1.54
CA GLU A 18 -17.00 3.34 -1.28
C GLU A 18 -16.56 4.04 -2.58
N ARG A 19 -16.48 3.30 -3.69
CA ARG A 19 -16.25 3.86 -5.04
C ARG A 19 -17.36 4.81 -5.46
N ASN A 20 -18.61 4.45 -5.19
CA ASN A 20 -19.79 5.25 -5.52
C ASN A 20 -20.02 6.38 -4.51
N SER A 21 -19.37 6.36 -3.34
CA SER A 21 -19.42 7.48 -2.42
C SER A 21 -18.83 8.72 -3.09
N LEU A 22 -19.49 9.86 -2.91
CA LEU A 22 -19.07 11.13 -3.51
C LEU A 22 -17.65 11.53 -3.05
N THR A 23 -17.32 11.27 -1.79
CA THR A 23 -16.00 11.58 -1.21
C THR A 23 -14.92 10.65 -1.78
N GLY A 24 -15.20 9.35 -1.87
CA GLY A 24 -14.26 8.36 -2.41
C GLY A 24 -13.98 8.59 -3.90
N SER A 25 -15.00 8.92 -4.68
CA SER A 25 -14.85 9.26 -6.10
C SER A 25 -14.07 10.55 -6.33
N LYS A 26 -14.34 11.62 -5.57
CA LYS A 26 -13.58 12.89 -5.63
C LYS A 26 -12.10 12.71 -5.29
N LEU A 27 -11.79 12.01 -4.19
CA LEU A 27 -10.42 11.72 -3.79
C LEU A 27 -9.66 10.96 -4.89
N ARG A 28 -10.28 9.90 -5.43
CA ARG A 28 -9.68 9.12 -6.52
C ARG A 28 -9.43 9.99 -7.74
N GLN A 29 -10.39 10.82 -8.15
CA GLN A 29 -10.23 11.73 -9.29
C GLN A 29 -9.07 12.70 -9.08
N GLU A 30 -8.91 13.27 -7.89
CA GLU A 30 -7.82 14.19 -7.61
C GLU A 30 -6.44 13.50 -7.63
N ILE A 31 -6.32 12.33 -6.98
CA ILE A 31 -5.10 11.53 -7.04
C ILE A 31 -4.78 11.12 -8.48
N ASN A 32 -5.79 10.77 -9.28
CA ASN A 32 -5.62 10.47 -10.70
C ASN A 32 -5.00 11.64 -11.46
N ARG A 33 -5.52 12.87 -11.28
CA ARG A 33 -4.95 14.07 -11.92
C ARG A 33 -3.49 14.26 -11.53
N ILE A 34 -3.16 14.10 -10.25
CA ILE A 34 -1.78 14.22 -9.74
C ILE A 34 -0.85 13.19 -10.39
N ILE A 35 -1.29 11.94 -10.53
CA ILE A 35 -0.51 10.88 -11.21
C ILE A 35 -0.25 11.26 -12.68
N GLN A 36 -1.25 11.80 -13.39
CA GLN A 36 -1.07 12.20 -14.80
C GLN A 36 -0.11 13.37 -14.94
N VAL A 37 -0.21 14.39 -14.06
CA VAL A 37 0.73 15.52 -14.04
C VAL A 37 2.15 15.03 -13.73
N ALA A 38 2.32 14.13 -12.76
CA ALA A 38 3.62 13.53 -12.44
C ALA A 38 4.24 12.81 -13.66
N LYS A 39 3.43 12.06 -14.43
CA LYS A 39 3.89 11.36 -15.64
C LYS A 39 4.26 12.29 -16.80
N GLY A 40 3.59 13.45 -16.91
CA GLY A 40 3.80 14.40 -18.00
C GLY A 40 4.90 15.44 -17.75
N THR A 41 5.64 15.34 -16.65
CA THR A 41 6.75 16.25 -16.31
C THR A 41 8.07 15.48 -16.36
N ASP A 42 9.16 16.13 -16.77
CA ASP A 42 10.47 15.50 -16.64
C ASP A 42 10.85 15.43 -15.16
N PHE A 43 11.24 14.24 -14.70
CA PHE A 43 11.46 14.00 -13.27
C PHE A 43 12.63 13.10 -12.91
N CYS A 44 13.36 12.56 -13.88
CA CYS A 44 14.45 11.62 -13.62
C CYS A 44 15.65 11.92 -14.52
N ASN A 45 16.82 12.06 -13.87
CA ASN A 45 18.14 12.14 -14.51
C ASN A 45 18.90 10.81 -14.38
N CYS A 46 18.17 9.70 -14.25
CA CYS A 46 18.74 8.39 -13.95
C CYS A 46 19.44 7.84 -15.19
N LEU A 47 20.69 7.36 -15.04
CA LEU A 47 21.61 7.03 -16.14
C LEU A 47 21.17 5.88 -17.08
N ASN A 48 20.10 5.15 -16.76
CA ASN A 48 19.60 4.02 -17.56
C ASN A 48 18.25 4.37 -18.19
N SER A 49 18.26 5.18 -19.25
CA SER A 49 17.06 5.55 -20.02
C SER A 49 16.85 4.61 -21.21
N ASN A 50 16.55 3.35 -20.96
CA ASN A 50 15.81 2.55 -21.94
C ASN A 50 14.31 2.81 -21.71
N SER A 51 13.85 3.92 -22.31
CA SER A 51 12.49 4.29 -22.73
C SER A 51 11.27 4.17 -21.81
N ASP A 52 11.35 3.65 -20.59
CA ASP A 52 10.24 3.68 -19.63
C ASP A 52 10.63 4.51 -18.40
N ALA A 53 9.77 5.48 -18.05
CA ALA A 53 10.05 6.44 -17.00
C ALA A 53 10.39 5.72 -15.68
N CYS A 54 11.50 6.10 -15.03
CA CYS A 54 11.98 5.44 -13.80
C CYS A 54 10.89 5.42 -12.74
N ILE A 55 10.36 4.23 -12.44
CA ILE A 55 9.19 4.11 -11.58
C ILE A 55 9.44 4.59 -10.15
N SER A 56 10.66 4.42 -9.63
CA SER A 56 11.00 4.91 -8.29
C SER A 56 10.94 6.44 -8.25
N CYS A 57 11.49 7.12 -9.27
CA CYS A 57 11.39 8.57 -9.39
C CYS A 57 9.95 9.02 -9.64
N LEU A 58 9.13 8.24 -10.38
CA LEU A 58 7.71 8.53 -10.54
C LEU A 58 6.98 8.46 -9.20
N ARG A 59 7.22 7.42 -8.39
CA ARG A 59 6.61 7.28 -7.06
C ARG A 59 6.99 8.48 -6.17
N GLN A 60 8.26 8.88 -6.16
CA GLN A 60 8.72 10.07 -5.43
C GLN A 60 8.04 11.35 -5.92
N ARG A 61 7.92 11.53 -7.24
CA ARG A 61 7.25 12.70 -7.84
C ARG A 61 5.77 12.75 -7.47
N VAL A 62 5.08 11.61 -7.51
CA VAL A 62 3.67 11.52 -7.11
C VAL A 62 3.51 11.89 -5.62
N VAL A 63 4.37 11.38 -4.73
CA VAL A 63 4.37 11.79 -3.31
C VAL A 63 4.59 13.29 -3.17
N HIS A 64 5.56 13.86 -3.87
CA HIS A 64 5.83 15.30 -3.83
C HIS A 64 4.60 16.13 -4.22
N PHE A 65 3.93 15.80 -5.33
CA PHE A 65 2.73 16.52 -5.78
C PHE A 65 1.51 16.28 -4.89
N LEU A 66 1.37 15.09 -4.29
CA LEU A 66 0.35 14.84 -3.26
C LEU A 66 0.56 15.75 -2.05
N CYS A 67 1.80 15.86 -1.55
CA CYS A 67 2.11 16.74 -0.42
C CYS A 67 1.91 18.22 -0.77
N GLN A 68 2.30 18.67 -1.97
CA GLN A 68 2.03 20.04 -2.43
C GLN A 68 0.52 20.37 -2.47
N LYS A 69 -0.33 19.38 -2.72
CA LYS A 69 -1.79 19.49 -2.70
C LYS A 69 -2.40 19.37 -1.29
N GLY A 70 -1.56 19.23 -0.25
CA GLY A 70 -2.00 19.14 1.14
C GLY A 70 -2.37 17.73 1.61
N PHE A 71 -2.10 16.69 0.81
CA PHE A 71 -2.28 15.31 1.27
C PHE A 71 -1.11 14.87 2.16
N ASN A 72 -1.42 14.14 3.23
CA ASN A 72 -0.41 13.37 3.96
C ASN A 72 -0.12 12.10 3.16
N ALA A 73 1.03 12.07 2.48
CA ALA A 73 1.43 10.99 1.58
C ALA A 73 2.89 10.59 1.81
N ALA A 74 3.20 9.31 1.68
CA ALA A 74 4.57 8.80 1.84
C ALA A 74 4.83 7.56 0.98
N LEU A 75 6.10 7.30 0.70
CA LEU A 75 6.53 6.00 0.19
C LEU A 75 6.50 4.97 1.30
N CYS A 76 6.01 3.79 0.96
CA CYS A 76 5.97 2.63 1.83
C CYS A 76 6.70 1.48 1.16
N THR A 77 7.45 0.70 1.95
CA THR A 77 8.19 -0.46 1.45
C THR A 77 7.85 -1.69 2.25
N SER A 78 7.07 -2.61 1.66
CA SER A 78 6.94 -3.96 2.21
C SER A 78 8.24 -4.73 1.98
N LYS A 79 8.74 -5.43 3.01
CA LYS A 79 9.93 -6.28 2.93
C LYS A 79 9.59 -7.65 3.52
N TRP A 80 9.96 -8.72 2.83
CA TRP A 80 9.77 -10.08 3.31
C TRP A 80 11.03 -10.91 3.17
N LYS A 81 11.28 -11.75 4.18
CA LYS A 81 12.44 -12.63 4.22
C LYS A 81 12.24 -13.84 3.31
N ARG A 82 13.35 -14.38 2.79
CA ARG A 82 13.34 -15.64 2.05
C ARG A 82 12.88 -16.77 2.97
N THR A 83 12.06 -17.66 2.43
CA THR A 83 11.59 -18.88 3.09
C THR A 83 11.81 -20.07 2.16
N LYS A 84 11.53 -21.30 2.63
CA LYS A 84 11.52 -22.49 1.75
C LYS A 84 10.50 -22.38 0.61
N LYS A 85 9.44 -21.58 0.78
CA LYS A 85 8.33 -21.46 -0.19
C LYS A 85 8.44 -20.24 -1.11
N PHE A 86 9.10 -19.17 -0.65
CA PHE A 86 9.10 -17.87 -1.32
C PHE A 86 10.49 -17.24 -1.31
N PRO A 87 10.94 -16.65 -2.45
CA PRO A 87 12.13 -15.82 -2.45
C PRO A 87 11.89 -14.57 -1.59
N GLY A 88 12.97 -14.05 -1.00
CA GLY A 88 12.92 -12.76 -0.30
C GLY A 88 12.76 -11.62 -1.29
N GLY A 89 12.20 -10.50 -0.84
CA GLY A 89 11.95 -9.38 -1.71
C GLY A 89 11.49 -8.13 -0.96
N LYS A 90 11.36 -7.06 -1.72
CA LYS A 90 10.77 -5.80 -1.28
C LYS A 90 9.85 -5.26 -2.37
N HIS A 91 8.85 -4.50 -1.98
CA HIS A 91 7.95 -3.80 -2.90
C HIS A 91 7.66 -2.41 -2.38
N GLU A 92 7.72 -1.41 -3.26
CA GLU A 92 7.44 -0.02 -2.94
C GLU A 92 6.08 0.40 -3.49
N TYR A 93 5.30 1.11 -2.68
CA TYR A 93 4.01 1.68 -3.02
C TYR A 93 3.86 3.03 -2.32
N ILE A 94 2.80 3.77 -2.64
CA ILE A 94 2.50 5.06 -1.98
C ILE A 94 1.32 4.85 -1.04
N GLU A 95 1.39 5.42 0.15
CA GLU A 95 0.26 5.54 1.07
C GLU A 95 -0.18 7.00 1.17
N VAL A 96 -1.48 7.24 1.17
CA VAL A 96 -2.11 8.55 1.35
C VAL A 96 -3.13 8.45 2.46
N ILE A 97 -3.04 9.32 3.46
CA ILE A 97 -4.02 9.39 4.54
C ILE A 97 -5.16 10.32 4.12
N ALA A 98 -6.35 9.74 3.95
CA ALA A 98 -7.56 10.47 3.63
C ALA A 98 -8.40 10.72 4.89
N SER A 99 -8.84 11.97 5.05
CA SER A 99 -9.87 12.34 6.02
C SER A 99 -11.24 12.26 5.36
N THR A 100 -12.13 11.41 5.86
CA THR A 100 -13.52 11.38 5.39
C THR A 100 -14.34 12.41 6.15
N SER A 101 -15.00 13.34 5.46
CA SER A 101 -15.90 14.32 6.08
C SER A 101 -16.90 13.63 7.02
N GLY A 102 -16.93 14.05 8.28
CA GLY A 102 -17.83 13.50 9.30
C GLY A 102 -17.26 12.35 10.16
N ARG A 103 -16.05 11.84 9.89
CA ARG A 103 -15.36 10.91 10.79
C ARG A 103 -13.98 11.46 11.14
N LYS A 104 -13.64 11.48 12.44
CA LYS A 104 -12.26 11.73 12.93
C LYS A 104 -11.25 10.66 12.47
N LYS A 105 -11.73 9.59 11.83
CA LYS A 105 -10.92 8.44 11.44
C LYS A 105 -10.20 8.72 10.12
N GLN A 106 -8.89 8.90 10.23
CA GLN A 106 -7.97 8.87 9.10
C GLN A 106 -7.93 7.46 8.50
N ILE A 107 -8.12 7.35 7.19
CA ILE A 107 -8.13 6.07 6.48
C ILE A 107 -6.95 6.05 5.50
N PRO A 108 -6.03 5.07 5.60
CA PRO A 108 -4.96 4.92 4.63
C PRO A 108 -5.49 4.37 3.31
N TYR A 109 -5.13 5.06 2.23
CA TYR A 109 -5.31 4.64 0.86
C TYR A 109 -3.95 4.27 0.28
N LEU A 110 -3.90 3.11 -0.34
CA LEU A 110 -2.75 2.60 -1.07
C LEU A 110 -2.85 3.00 -2.54
N ILE A 111 -1.73 3.45 -3.10
CA ILE A 111 -1.56 3.72 -4.52
C ILE A 111 -0.47 2.77 -5.08
N GLU A 112 -0.85 1.94 -6.05
CA GLU A 112 0.06 1.10 -6.85
C GLU A 112 0.06 1.62 -8.28
N LEU A 113 1.21 2.08 -8.78
CA LEU A 113 1.30 2.74 -10.09
C LEU A 113 1.35 1.76 -11.28
N GLU A 114 1.70 0.50 -11.03
CA GLU A 114 1.91 -0.54 -12.04
C GLU A 114 1.01 -1.76 -11.74
N PHE A 115 -0.26 -1.52 -11.41
CA PHE A 115 -1.11 -2.54 -10.79
C PHE A 115 -1.47 -3.67 -11.75
N SER A 116 -1.93 -3.35 -12.97
CA SER A 116 -2.22 -4.35 -14.02
C SER A 116 -0.98 -5.18 -14.34
N ASP A 117 0.17 -4.52 -14.41
CA ASP A 117 1.45 -5.07 -14.87
C ASP A 117 1.95 -6.14 -13.89
N GLN A 118 1.57 -6.05 -12.61
CA GLN A 118 1.83 -7.08 -11.61
C GLN A 118 1.19 -8.45 -11.94
N PHE A 119 0.21 -8.48 -12.85
CA PHE A 119 -0.56 -9.68 -13.21
C PHE A 119 -0.37 -10.12 -14.67
N GLU A 120 0.40 -9.38 -15.48
CA GLU A 120 0.64 -9.78 -16.85
C GLU A 120 1.43 -11.09 -16.93
N MET A 121 1.02 -11.99 -17.81
CA MET A 121 1.64 -13.30 -18.01
C MET A 121 1.91 -13.52 -19.49
N ALA A 122 3.16 -13.88 -19.82
CA ALA A 122 3.56 -14.17 -21.21
C ALA A 122 2.76 -15.33 -21.83
N LYS A 123 2.33 -16.31 -21.01
CA LYS A 123 1.47 -17.42 -21.43
C LYS A 123 0.27 -17.51 -20.49
N ALA A 124 -0.92 -17.32 -21.04
CA ALA A 124 -2.19 -17.45 -20.34
C ALA A 124 -3.33 -17.74 -21.33
N CYS A 125 -4.40 -18.39 -20.84
CA CYS A 125 -5.68 -18.49 -21.56
C CYS A 125 -6.30 -17.11 -21.82
N GLU A 126 -7.25 -17.06 -22.76
CA GLU A 126 -7.87 -15.82 -23.21
C GLU A 126 -8.70 -15.16 -22.11
N GLU A 127 -9.39 -15.96 -21.30
CA GLU A 127 -10.22 -15.50 -20.19
C GLU A 127 -9.38 -14.75 -19.15
N TYR A 128 -8.17 -15.27 -18.86
CA TYR A 128 -7.25 -14.59 -17.96
C TYR A 128 -6.73 -13.29 -18.54
N ARG A 129 -6.35 -13.27 -19.83
CA ARG A 129 -5.91 -12.04 -20.51
C ARG A 129 -7.01 -10.98 -20.50
N LYS A 130 -8.25 -11.37 -20.77
CA LYS A 130 -9.42 -10.48 -20.71
C LYS A 130 -9.62 -9.93 -19.30
N LEU A 131 -9.52 -10.76 -18.25
CA LEU A 131 -9.59 -10.30 -16.86
C LEU A 131 -8.49 -9.27 -16.54
N VAL A 132 -7.24 -9.55 -16.91
CA VAL A 132 -6.12 -8.62 -16.66
C VAL A 132 -6.30 -7.30 -17.43
N SER A 133 -6.79 -7.34 -18.68
CA SER A 133 -7.06 -6.14 -19.48
C SER A 133 -8.13 -5.21 -18.90
N GLN A 134 -8.99 -5.73 -18.01
CA GLN A 134 -10.02 -4.97 -17.32
C GLN A 134 -9.53 -4.38 -15.98
N LEU A 135 -8.34 -4.76 -15.52
CA LEU A 135 -7.77 -4.19 -14.31
C LEU A 135 -7.39 -2.72 -14.56
N PRO A 136 -7.53 -1.85 -13.53
CA PRO A 136 -7.06 -0.49 -13.66
C PRO A 136 -5.53 -0.48 -13.78
N LYS A 137 -4.98 0.38 -14.65
CA LYS A 137 -3.52 0.55 -14.84
C LYS A 137 -2.79 0.77 -13.51
N TYR A 138 -3.39 1.57 -12.64
CA TYR A 138 -2.94 1.80 -11.27
C TYR A 138 -4.10 1.66 -10.29
N TYR A 139 -3.79 1.19 -9.10
CA TYR A 139 -4.76 1.05 -8.02
C TYR A 139 -4.68 2.26 -7.10
N ILE A 140 -5.83 2.71 -6.60
CA ILE A 140 -5.97 3.71 -5.53
C ILE A 140 -7.06 3.16 -4.60
N GLY A 141 -6.82 2.92 -3.32
CA GLY A 141 -7.88 2.38 -2.45
C GLY A 141 -7.38 1.72 -1.18
N LYS A 142 -8.30 1.14 -0.39
CA LYS A 142 -7.93 0.45 0.86
C LYS A 142 -7.22 -0.88 0.54
N ALA A 143 -6.23 -1.23 1.36
CA ALA A 143 -5.47 -2.49 1.20
C ALA A 143 -6.36 -3.75 1.21
N ASP A 144 -7.45 -3.75 1.99
CA ASP A 144 -8.38 -4.90 2.07
C ASP A 144 -9.05 -5.21 0.72
N TYR A 145 -9.45 -4.17 0.00
CA TYR A 145 -10.05 -4.29 -1.32
C TYR A 145 -9.02 -4.74 -2.36
N LEU A 146 -7.81 -4.17 -2.32
CA LEU A 146 -6.70 -4.67 -3.14
C LEU A 146 -6.47 -6.18 -2.89
N ASN A 147 -6.44 -6.60 -1.63
CA ASN A 147 -6.22 -8.00 -1.26
C ASN A 147 -7.34 -8.94 -1.72
N ALA A 148 -8.56 -8.44 -1.84
CA ALA A 148 -9.68 -9.17 -2.45
C ALA A 148 -9.49 -9.32 -3.96
N ILE A 149 -9.15 -8.24 -4.67
CA ILE A 149 -8.85 -8.25 -6.11
C ILE A 149 -7.69 -9.20 -6.41
N VAL A 150 -6.56 -9.07 -5.70
CA VAL A 150 -5.40 -9.99 -5.79
C VAL A 150 -5.86 -11.43 -5.65
N GLY A 151 -6.77 -11.70 -4.71
CA GLY A 151 -7.32 -13.02 -4.47
C GLY A 151 -8.13 -13.59 -5.63
N VAL A 152 -8.89 -12.76 -6.34
CA VAL A 152 -9.64 -13.15 -7.55
C VAL A 152 -8.68 -13.39 -8.71
N VAL A 153 -7.80 -12.42 -8.99
CA VAL A 153 -6.87 -12.49 -10.13
C VAL A 153 -5.90 -13.67 -9.99
N CYS A 154 -5.36 -13.93 -8.79
CA CYS A 154 -4.46 -15.07 -8.58
C CYS A 154 -5.16 -16.44 -8.73
N GLU A 155 -6.45 -16.53 -8.40
CA GLU A 155 -7.21 -17.77 -8.60
C GLU A 155 -7.45 -18.02 -10.09
N SER A 156 -7.81 -16.97 -10.85
CA SER A 156 -7.90 -17.05 -12.32
C SER A 156 -6.55 -17.38 -12.96
N ALA A 157 -5.44 -16.81 -12.47
CA ALA A 157 -4.09 -17.14 -12.92
C ALA A 157 -3.78 -18.63 -12.71
N LYS A 158 -4.15 -19.17 -11.54
CA LYS A 158 -3.94 -20.59 -11.22
C LYS A 158 -4.71 -21.51 -12.16
N ARG A 159 -5.97 -21.17 -12.50
CA ARG A 159 -6.78 -21.92 -13.47
C ARG A 159 -6.16 -21.87 -14.86
N SER A 160 -5.80 -20.67 -15.31
CA SER A 160 -5.12 -20.45 -16.59
C SER A 160 -3.85 -21.28 -16.72
N MET A 161 -2.98 -21.27 -15.70
CA MET A 161 -1.75 -22.07 -15.69
C MET A 161 -2.01 -23.58 -15.76
N LYS A 162 -3.07 -24.06 -15.09
CA LYS A 162 -3.47 -25.47 -15.15
C LYS A 162 -3.90 -25.87 -16.56
N GLU A 163 -4.74 -25.05 -17.22
CA GLU A 163 -5.20 -25.27 -18.59
C GLU A 163 -4.06 -25.23 -19.59
N GLN A 164 -3.15 -24.27 -19.44
CA GLN A 164 -1.96 -24.13 -20.28
C GLN A 164 -0.86 -25.16 -19.98
N LYS A 165 -1.05 -26.03 -18.97
CA LYS A 165 -0.06 -27.02 -18.50
C LYS A 165 1.29 -26.40 -18.08
N ILE A 166 1.24 -25.22 -17.46
CA ILE A 166 2.42 -24.47 -17.00
C ILE A 166 2.47 -24.46 -15.47
N HIS A 167 3.65 -24.66 -14.89
CA HIS A 167 3.83 -24.55 -13.45
C HIS A 167 3.73 -23.09 -12.96
N MET A 168 2.95 -22.85 -11.91
CA MET A 168 2.77 -21.52 -11.32
C MET A 168 3.95 -21.13 -10.43
N GLY A 169 4.77 -20.19 -10.89
CA GLY A 169 5.87 -19.61 -10.12
C GLY A 169 5.41 -19.01 -8.77
N PRO A 170 6.26 -19.03 -7.71
CA PRO A 170 5.89 -18.52 -6.39
C PRO A 170 5.37 -17.08 -6.43
N TRP A 171 5.93 -16.23 -7.31
CA TRP A 171 5.55 -14.82 -7.42
C TRP A 171 4.13 -14.57 -7.93
N ARG A 172 3.49 -15.56 -8.55
CA ARG A 172 2.09 -15.45 -8.99
C ARG A 172 1.10 -16.02 -7.96
N LYS A 173 1.59 -16.69 -6.92
CA LYS A 173 0.73 -17.24 -5.87
C LYS A 173 0.14 -16.10 -5.04
N ARG A 174 -1.13 -16.23 -4.68
CA ARG A 174 -1.86 -15.24 -3.88
C ARG A 174 -1.08 -14.79 -2.65
N SER A 175 -0.56 -15.74 -1.86
CA SER A 175 0.16 -15.43 -0.63
C SER A 175 1.45 -14.65 -0.87
N PHE A 176 2.13 -14.82 -2.00
CA PHE A 176 3.28 -14.00 -2.37
C PHE A 176 2.83 -12.60 -2.79
N MET A 177 1.83 -12.52 -3.67
CA MET A 177 1.34 -11.24 -4.17
C MET A 177 0.84 -10.33 -3.03
N GLN A 178 0.15 -10.90 -2.04
CA GLN A 178 -0.32 -10.14 -0.87
C GLN A 178 0.83 -9.59 0.00
N MET A 179 2.04 -10.18 -0.03
CA MET A 179 3.21 -9.62 0.70
C MET A 179 3.69 -8.30 0.11
N LYS A 180 3.39 -8.00 -1.16
CA LYS A 180 3.78 -6.73 -1.81
C LYS A 180 3.12 -5.53 -1.16
N TRP A 181 1.95 -5.72 -0.55
CA TRP A 181 1.13 -4.67 0.06
C TRP A 181 0.74 -5.03 1.50
N SER A 182 1.50 -5.90 2.15
CA SER A 182 1.35 -6.16 3.59
C SER A 182 1.93 -4.96 4.33
N ASN A 183 1.08 -4.25 5.09
CA ASN A 183 1.38 -3.02 5.81
C ASN A 183 2.86 -2.88 6.20
N SER A 184 3.52 -1.90 5.59
CA SER A 184 4.86 -1.48 6.00
C SER A 184 4.80 -0.84 7.38
N SER A 185 5.77 -1.18 8.23
CA SER A 185 6.02 -0.60 9.55
C SER A 185 6.57 0.83 9.45
N ALA A 186 5.87 1.75 8.79
CA ALA A 186 6.21 3.16 8.92
C ALA A 186 5.79 3.63 10.33
N PRO A 187 6.67 4.28 11.11
CA PRO A 187 6.26 4.91 12.35
C PRO A 187 5.17 5.92 12.01
N ARG A 188 3.98 5.73 12.59
CA ARG A 188 2.93 6.74 12.54
C ARG A 188 3.42 7.92 13.38
N GLY A 189 4.09 8.87 12.74
CA GLY A 189 4.43 10.16 13.33
C GLY A 189 3.14 10.94 13.59
N LEU A 190 2.50 10.66 14.72
CA LEU A 190 1.55 11.57 15.34
C LEU A 190 2.40 12.52 16.20
N THR A 191 2.65 13.72 15.70
CA THR A 191 2.99 14.84 16.59
C THR A 191 1.70 15.28 17.26
N ASP A 192 1.39 14.69 18.43
CA ASP A 192 0.49 15.32 19.39
C ASP A 192 1.33 16.32 20.20
N GLU A 193 1.30 17.58 19.76
CA GLU A 193 1.67 18.73 20.58
C GLU A 193 0.46 19.13 21.42
N SER A 194 0.73 19.50 22.68
CA SER A 194 -0.15 20.07 23.71
C SER A 194 -0.69 19.12 24.78
N SER A 195 0.02 19.09 25.91
CA SER A 195 -0.58 19.44 27.19
C SER A 195 0.47 19.99 28.15
N ASN A 196 0.43 21.32 28.29
CA ASN A 196 1.01 22.09 29.39
C ASN A 196 0.78 21.42 30.74
N LYS A 197 1.86 21.23 31.50
CA LYS A 197 1.84 21.38 32.97
C LYS A 197 3.12 22.08 33.43
N SER A 198 3.06 23.40 33.49
CA SER A 198 3.79 24.18 34.50
C SER A 198 3.31 23.76 35.89
N SER A 199 4.21 23.40 36.81
CA SER A 199 4.58 24.15 38.03
C SER A 199 4.95 23.03 39.06
N LEU A 200 5.93 23.07 39.95
CA LEU A 200 6.88 24.05 40.47
C LEU A 200 8.09 23.29 41.05
N LEU A 201 9.22 24.00 41.13
CA LEU A 201 10.44 23.61 41.84
C LEU A 201 10.23 23.51 43.36
N SER A 202 10.94 22.58 44.00
CA SER A 202 11.73 22.81 45.23
C SER A 202 12.62 21.57 45.45
N SER A 203 13.87 21.57 44.99
CA SER A 203 15.09 22.01 45.70
C SER A 203 15.44 21.23 46.98
N ARG A 204 16.55 20.47 46.84
CA ARG A 204 17.64 20.22 47.82
C ARG A 204 17.27 19.27 48.99
N GLN A 205 18.12 18.37 49.48
CA GLN A 205 19.58 18.36 49.55
C GLN A 205 20.06 16.92 49.84
N SER A 206 21.28 16.63 49.41
CA SER A 206 22.11 15.46 49.76
C SER A 206 22.40 15.36 51.25
N HIS A 207 22.36 14.16 51.83
CA HIS A 207 23.23 13.78 52.96
C HIS A 207 23.55 12.28 52.96
N ASP A 208 24.85 12.02 53.09
CA ASP A 208 25.58 10.77 53.28
C ASP A 208 25.28 10.14 54.67
N SER A 209 25.28 8.81 54.76
CA SER A 209 25.65 8.05 55.98
C SER A 209 25.74 6.53 55.72
N ARG A 210 26.99 6.05 55.68
CA ARG A 210 27.54 4.82 56.30
C ARG A 210 26.55 3.76 56.82
N LEU A 211 26.72 2.52 56.37
CA LEU A 211 26.32 1.32 57.10
C LEU A 211 27.57 0.50 57.45
N HIS A 212 27.83 0.39 58.76
CA HIS A 212 28.78 -0.53 59.37
C HIS A 212 27.97 -1.69 59.97
N SER A 213 28.40 -2.92 59.65
CA SER A 213 28.38 -4.17 60.46
C SER A 213 27.08 -4.66 61.12
N LEU A 214 26.79 -5.96 60.97
CA LEU A 214 26.94 -6.96 62.04
C LEU A 214 26.62 -8.39 61.55
N GLN A 215 27.49 -9.32 62.00
CA GLN A 215 27.40 -10.79 62.10
C GLN A 215 27.46 -11.64 60.83
#